data_AF-A0A966WK36-F1
#
_entry.id   AF-A0A966WK36-F1
#
_cell.length_a   1.000
_cell.length_b   1.000
_cell.length_c   1.000
_cell.angle_alpha   90.00
_cell.angle_beta   90.00
_cell.angle_gamma   90.00
#
_symmetry.space_group_name_H-M   'P 1'
#
loop_
_entity.id
_entity.type
_entity.pdbx_description
1 polymer ?
#
loop_
_entity_poly.entity_id
_entity_poly.type
_entity_poly.pdbx_seq_one_letter_code
_entity_poly.pdbx_strand_id
1 'polypeptide(L)' 'VTGDRNDRLRNTRTTFANMLERLFVAPYWVNYHLEHHLYAFVPCWKLPAAHRLLVQRGLAPQMEISPSYAAVLRQAVQPR' A
#
# COMPACT_ATOMS: atom_id res chain seq x y z
N VAL A 1 4.94 0.98 16.32
CA VAL A 1 3.64 0.44 16.77
C VAL A 1 3.61 -1.03 16.43
N THR A 2 3.81 -1.90 17.41
CA THR A 2 3.62 -3.35 17.26
C THR A 2 2.12 -3.60 17.28
N GLY A 3 1.51 -3.63 16.09
CA GLY A 3 0.08 -3.90 15.89
C GLY A 3 -0.22 -5.40 15.99
N ASP A 4 -1.44 -5.72 16.42
CA ASP A 4 -2.00 -7.06 16.45
C ASP A 4 -1.72 -7.83 15.15
N ARG A 5 -1.18 -9.05 15.28
CA ARG A 5 -0.80 -9.91 14.16
C ARG A 5 -2.01 -10.31 13.29
N ASN A 6 -3.22 -10.19 13.81
CA ASN A 6 -4.46 -10.50 13.10
C ASN A 6 -5.08 -9.29 12.37
N ASP A 7 -4.54 -8.08 12.55
CA ASP A 7 -5.02 -6.90 11.85
C ASP A 7 -4.51 -6.89 10.41
N ARG A 8 -5.33 -7.42 9.49
CA ARG A 8 -5.01 -7.53 8.06
C ARG A 8 -4.80 -6.16 7.41
N LEU A 9 -5.35 -5.08 7.98
CA LEU A 9 -5.23 -3.72 7.45
C LEU A 9 -3.90 -3.04 7.84
N ARG A 10 -3.24 -3.55 8.89
CA ARG A 10 -1.97 -3.00 9.40
C ARG A 10 -0.76 -3.88 9.12
N ASN A 11 -0.96 -5.15 8.76
CA ASN A 11 0.12 -6.08 8.43
C ASN A 11 0.76 -5.83 7.06
N THR A 12 0.02 -5.25 6.12
CA THR A 12 0.51 -5.02 4.75
C THR A 12 0.33 -3.55 4.38
N ARG A 13 1.26 -3.04 3.57
CA ARG A 13 1.40 -1.61 3.29
C ARG A 13 1.02 -1.31 1.84
N THR A 14 0.18 -0.29 1.65
CA THR A 14 0.00 0.35 0.34
C THR A 14 1.02 1.46 0.22
N THR A 15 1.80 1.48 -0.86
CA THR A 15 2.74 2.57 -1.14
C THR A 15 2.21 3.37 -2.32
N PHE A 16 2.01 4.67 -2.15
CA PHE A 16 1.77 5.54 -3.30
C PHE A 16 3.05 5.67 -4.12
N ALA A 17 2.91 5.58 -5.43
CA ALA A 17 4.03 5.65 -6.36
C ALA A 17 3.64 6.56 -7.54
N ASN A 18 4.50 7.53 -7.81
CA ASN A 18 4.41 8.38 -9.00
C ASN A 18 4.62 7.56 -10.27
N MET A 19 4.31 8.13 -11.44
CA MET A 19 4.41 7.41 -12.73
C MET A 19 5.82 6.85 -13.00
N LEU A 20 6.87 7.59 -12.59
CA LEU A 20 8.27 7.13 -12.66
C LEU A 20 8.56 5.99 -11.67
N GLU A 21 8.12 6.12 -10.41
CA GLU A 21 8.28 5.06 -9.41
C GLU A 21 7.52 3.78 -9.80
N ARG A 22 6.35 3.93 -10.43
CA ARG A 22 5.59 2.80 -11.00
C ARG A 22 6.28 2.15 -12.19
N LEU A 23 7.09 2.89 -12.95
CA LEU A 23 7.82 2.32 -14.08
C LEU A 23 9.10 1.59 -13.63
N PHE A 24 9.83 2.15 -12.66
CA PHE A 24 11.17 1.67 -12.28
C PHE A 24 11.20 0.83 -11.00
N VAL A 25 10.33 1.09 -10.03
CA VAL A 25 10.39 0.47 -8.69
C VAL A 25 9.21 -0.49 -8.46
N ALA A 26 8.04 -0.14 -8.98
CA ALA A 26 6.80 -0.89 -8.76
C ALA A 26 5.98 -1.12 -10.06
N PRO A 27 6.55 -1.82 -11.06
CA PRO A 27 5.81 -2.19 -12.26
C PRO A 27 4.60 -3.07 -11.88
N TYR A 28 3.53 -3.01 -12.70
CA TYR A 28 2.31 -3.82 -12.52
C TYR A 28 1.46 -3.55 -11.26
N TRP A 29 1.45 -2.32 -10.73
CA TRP A 29 0.59 -1.96 -9.59
C TRP A 29 0.87 -2.73 -8.29
N VAL A 30 2.05 -3.33 -8.17
CA VAL A 30 2.50 -4.03 -6.94
C VAL A 30 2.59 -3.10 -5.72
N ASN A 31 2.61 -1.79 -5.95
CA ASN A 31 2.54 -0.75 -4.94
C ASN A 31 1.23 -0.80 -4.12
N TYR A 32 0.17 -1.42 -4.67
CA TYR A 32 -1.11 -1.70 -4.01
C TYR A 32 -1.12 -3.08 -3.33
N HIS A 33 -0.11 -3.34 -2.50
CA HIS A 33 0.11 -4.68 -1.92
C HIS A 33 -0.98 -5.06 -0.92
N LEU A 34 -1.42 -4.13 -0.08
CA LEU A 34 -2.51 -4.35 0.86
C LEU A 34 -3.82 -4.63 0.12
N GLU A 35 -4.13 -3.87 -0.93
CA GLU A 35 -5.32 -4.11 -1.75
C GLU A 35 -5.24 -5.44 -2.49
N HIS A 36 -4.05 -5.83 -2.95
CA HIS A 36 -3.84 -7.14 -3.55
C HIS A 36 -4.06 -8.27 -2.55
N HIS A 37 -3.60 -8.15 -1.30
CA HIS A 37 -3.86 -9.15 -0.27
C HIS A 37 -5.31 -9.19 0.23
N LEU A 38 -6.02 -8.06 0.20
CA LEU A 38 -7.45 -7.98 0.52
C LEU A 38 -8.31 -8.51 -0.63
N TYR A 39 -7.91 -8.26 -1.86
CA TYR A 39 -8.63 -8.59 -3.08
C TYR A 39 -7.74 -9.40 -4.04
N ALA A 40 -7.19 -10.53 -3.56
CA ALA A 40 -6.25 -11.35 -4.34
C ALA A 40 -6.86 -11.91 -5.65
N PHE A 41 -8.19 -11.99 -5.70
CA PHE A 41 -8.96 -12.40 -6.88
C PHE A 41 -9.16 -11.27 -7.92
N VAL A 42 -8.79 -10.03 -7.60
CA VAL A 42 -8.98 -8.86 -8.46
C VAL A 42 -7.70 -8.63 -9.29
N PRO A 43 -7.82 -8.42 -10.62
CA PRO A 43 -6.67 -8.15 -11.46
C PRO A 43 -6.00 -6.82 -11.09
N CYS A 44 -4.67 -6.77 -11.26
CA CYS A 44 -3.81 -5.68 -10.78
C CYS A 44 -4.22 -4.27 -11.25
N TRP A 45 -4.76 -4.14 -12.47
CA TRP A 45 -5.23 -2.86 -13.02
C TRP A 45 -6.49 -2.31 -12.32
N LYS A 46 -7.23 -3.13 -11.56
CA LYS A 46 -8.39 -2.72 -10.76
C LYS A 46 -8.04 -2.40 -9.29
N LEU A 47 -6.81 -2.66 -8.85
CA LEU A 47 -6.36 -2.33 -7.49
C LEU A 47 -6.46 -0.83 -7.14
N PRO A 48 -6.19 0.13 -8.04
CA PRO A 48 -6.44 1.55 -7.76
C PRO A 48 -7.92 1.85 -7.48
N ALA A 49 -8.83 1.14 -8.13
CA ALA A 49 -10.27 1.28 -7.88
C ALA A 49 -10.66 0.67 -6.52
N ALA A 50 -10.06 -0.47 -6.15
CA ALA A 50 -10.23 -1.07 -4.83
C ALA A 50 -9.72 -0.15 -3.71
N HIS A 51 -8.56 0.47 -3.89
CA HIS A 51 -8.03 1.47 -2.96
C HIS A 51 -9.00 2.64 -2.76
N ARG A 52 -9.53 3.20 -3.86
CA ARG A 52 -10.52 4.29 -3.78
C ARG A 52 -11.76 3.88 -3.00
N LEU A 53 -12.25 2.65 -3.19
CA LEU A 53 -13.40 2.13 -2.44
C LEU A 53 -13.10 2.01 -0.95
N LEU A 54 -11.91 1.53 -0.57
CA LEU A 54 -11.49 1.44 0.84
C LEU A 54 -11.39 2.84 1.49
N VAL A 55 -10.83 3.81 0.76
CA VAL A 55 -10.75 5.21 1.21
C VAL A 55 -12.15 5.82 1.38
N GLN A 56 -13.05 5.60 0.41
CA GLN A 56 -14.45 6.06 0.50
C GLN A 56 -15.22 5.44 1.67
N ARG A 57 -14.87 4.21 2.06
CA ARG A 57 -15.44 3.51 3.23
C ARG A 57 -14.88 4.01 4.57
N GLY A 58 -13.99 5.00 4.55
CA GLY A 58 -13.38 5.56 5.75
C GLY A 58 -12.32 4.67 6.40
N LEU A 59 -11.83 3.65 5.68
CA LEU A 59 -10.82 2.71 6.19
C LEU A 59 -9.38 3.24 6.06
N ALA A 60 -9.19 4.36 5.34
CA ALA A 60 -7.89 4.98 5.15
C ALA A 60 -7.06 5.18 6.44
N PRO A 61 -7.64 5.59 7.60
CA PRO A 61 -6.88 5.77 8.85
C PRO A 61 -6.40 4.45 9.48
N GLN A 62 -7.03 3.32 9.12
CA GLN A 62 -6.68 1.98 9.61
C GLN A 62 -5.70 1.26 8.68
N MET A 63 -5.56 1.75 7.45
CA MET A 63 -4.65 1.20 6.45
C MET A 63 -3.23 1.76 6.67
N GLU A 64 -2.24 0.89 6.63
CA GLU A 64 -0.84 1.31 6.59
C GLU A 64 -0.51 1.85 5.19
N ILE A 65 -0.71 3.15 4.98
CA ILE A 65 -0.47 3.83 3.70
C ILE A 65 0.82 4.65 3.77
N SER A 66 1.77 4.34 2.89
CA SER A 66 3.00 5.12 2.76
C SER A 66 2.88 6.12 1.59
N PRO A 67 3.27 7.39 1.80
CA PRO A 67 3.04 8.46 0.81
C PRO A 67 3.96 8.37 -0.41
N SER A 68 5.10 7.69 -0.32
CA SER A 68 6.01 7.48 -1.46
C SER A 68 7.01 6.35 -1.20
N TYR A 69 7.57 5.78 -2.26
CA TYR A 69 8.71 4.86 -2.11
C TYR A 69 9.91 5.53 -1.47
N ALA A 70 10.14 6.82 -1.74
CA ALA A 70 11.17 7.60 -1.07
C ALA A 70 10.96 7.69 0.46
N ALA A 71 9.70 7.77 0.94
CA ALA A 71 9.39 7.74 2.36
C ALA A 71 9.67 6.36 2.98
N VAL A 72 9.33 5.28 2.27
CA VAL A 72 9.67 3.91 2.69
C VAL A 72 11.18 3.73 2.80
N LEU A 73 11.93 4.15 1.77
CA LEU A 73 13.39 4.07 1.77
C LEU A 73 13.97 4.88 2.92
N ARG A 74 13.54 6.14 3.11
CA ARG A 74 13.97 6.96 4.24
C ARG A 74 13.72 6.30 5.60
N GLN A 75 12.57 5.64 5.77
CA GLN A 75 12.26 4.90 7.00
C GLN A 75 13.21 3.71 7.20
N ALA A 76 13.63 3.05 6.13
CA ALA A 76 14.57 1.92 6.19
C ALA A 76 16.02 2.35 6.46
N VAL A 77 16.43 3.55 6.01
CA VAL A 77 17.81 4.05 6.21
C VAL A 77 17.96 4.92 7.47
N GLN A 78 16.87 5.26 8.17
CA GLN A 78 16.96 5.99 9.43
C GLN A 78 17.50 5.06 10.53
N PRO A 79 18.57 5.47 11.25
CA PRO A 79 19.02 4.75 12.43
C PRO A 79 17.91 4.80 13.49
N ARG A 80 17.64 3.64 14.10
CA ARG A 80 16.63 3.46 15.14
C ARG A 80 16.98 4.17 16.43
#